data_AF-A0A950E577-F1
#
_entry.id   AF-A0A950E577-F1
#
_cell.length_a   1.000
_cell.length_b   1.000
_cell.length_c   1.000
_cell.angle_alpha   90.00
_cell.angle_beta   90.00
_cell.angle_gamma   90.00
#
_symmetry.space_group_name_H-M   'P 1'
#
loop_
_entity.id
_entity.type
_entity.pdbx_description
1 polymer ?
#
loop_
_entity_poly.entity_id
_entity_poly.type
_entity_poly.pdbx_seq_one_letter_code
_entity_poly.pdbx_strand_id
1 'polypeptide(L)'
;MFVIDRPPFGESQAESRPTAPHSHRPRPGAPAHYYVSALNAAELGKYLLPDIVAACRDVEISLGARLPIFRPSVAAKITVDCALNSLKVAGASALVDHVPVLGLVLGSIASAGDTIVITGLQVNMLLRIAAAYGKKAEFARIAELLPVIGGGYGWRALAREASGFIPFAGPVIKAGIAYAGTLVIGQAASFYYETGNKMAPEKVGALYREAVDRAKNVATEFIERLRKKPE
;
A
#
# COMPACT_ATOMS: atom_id res chain seq x y z
N MET A 1 -8.47 5.48 -23.20
CA MET A 1 -7.26 5.58 -24.05
C MET A 1 -6.20 6.29 -23.23
N PHE A 2 -4.98 5.76 -23.14
CA PHE A 2 -3.89 6.40 -22.41
C PHE A 2 -2.95 7.07 -23.42
N VAL A 3 -2.80 8.39 -23.33
CA VAL A 3 -2.00 9.19 -24.24
C VAL A 3 -0.77 9.67 -23.48
N ILE A 4 0.41 9.40 -24.03
CA ILE A 4 1.69 9.82 -23.47
C ILE A 4 2.21 10.96 -24.34
N ASP A 5 2.27 12.16 -23.77
CA ASP A 5 2.84 13.32 -24.45
C ASP A 5 4.37 13.24 -24.30
N ARG A 6 5.08 13.03 -25.41
CA ARG A 6 6.54 12.92 -25.42
C ARG A 6 7.21 14.29 -25.37
N PRO A 7 8.39 14.41 -24.73
CA PRO A 7 9.24 15.58 -24.94
C PRO A 7 9.66 15.65 -26.43
N PRO A 8 9.80 16.86 -27.01
CA PRO A 8 10.24 17.03 -28.39
C PRO A 8 11.64 16.40 -28.60
N PHE A 9 11.83 15.76 -29.75
CA PHE A 9 13.12 15.13 -30.09
C PHE A 9 14.19 16.22 -30.25
N GLY A 10 15.25 16.18 -29.43
CA GLY A 10 16.45 16.99 -29.61
C GLY A 10 16.64 18.19 -28.67
N GLU A 11 15.68 18.49 -27.79
CA GLU A 11 15.89 19.50 -26.73
C GLU A 11 16.63 18.92 -25.52
N SER A 12 17.56 19.71 -24.97
CA SER A 12 18.29 19.39 -23.73
C SER A 12 17.30 19.13 -22.59
N GLN A 13 17.61 18.17 -21.70
CA GLN A 13 16.77 17.78 -20.55
C GLN A 13 16.37 18.96 -19.62
N ALA A 14 17.00 20.13 -19.80
CA ALA A 14 16.75 21.37 -19.07
C ALA A 14 15.32 21.95 -19.25
N GLU A 15 14.61 21.65 -20.35
CA GLU A 15 13.24 22.12 -20.61
C GLU A 15 12.16 21.03 -20.48
N SER A 16 12.52 19.84 -20.00
CA SER A 16 11.57 18.74 -19.85
C SER A 16 10.51 19.05 -18.78
N ARG A 17 9.24 19.12 -19.19
CA ARG A 17 8.11 19.30 -18.28
C ARG A 17 8.15 18.17 -17.23
N PRO A 18 8.06 18.49 -15.92
CA PRO A 18 8.13 17.47 -14.88
C PRO A 18 7.00 16.46 -15.05
N THR A 19 7.29 15.18 -14.81
CA THR A 19 6.27 14.14 -14.80
C THR A 19 5.22 14.50 -13.77
N ALA A 20 4.00 14.72 -14.25
CA ALA A 20 2.90 15.25 -13.45
C ALA A 20 1.79 14.21 -13.34
N PRO A 21 1.07 14.18 -12.20
CA PRO A 21 -0.14 13.40 -12.10
C PRO A 21 -1.14 13.90 -13.14
N HIS A 22 -1.92 12.98 -13.69
CA HIS A 22 -3.06 13.36 -14.52
C HIS A 22 -4.07 14.16 -13.67
N SER A 23 -4.78 15.11 -14.27
CA SER A 23 -5.67 16.03 -13.53
C SER A 23 -6.91 15.36 -12.91
N HIS A 24 -7.35 14.23 -13.47
CA HIS A 24 -8.48 13.46 -12.96
C HIS A 24 -8.44 11.97 -13.35
N ARG A 25 -8.83 11.08 -12.44
CA ARG A 25 -8.76 9.62 -12.64
C ARG A 25 -9.30 9.22 -14.02
N PRO A 26 -8.58 8.40 -14.82
CA PRO A 26 -9.02 8.02 -16.15
C PRO A 26 -10.42 7.43 -16.12
N ARG A 27 -11.31 7.97 -16.96
CA ARG A 27 -12.70 7.53 -17.07
C ARG A 27 -12.88 6.66 -18.30
N PRO A 28 -13.75 5.64 -18.25
CA PRO A 28 -14.14 4.89 -19.44
C PRO A 28 -14.59 5.84 -20.55
N GLY A 29 -14.10 5.63 -21.77
CA GLY A 29 -14.47 6.44 -22.95
C GLY A 29 -13.73 7.77 -23.11
N ALA A 30 -12.97 8.25 -22.12
CA ALA A 30 -12.18 9.48 -22.24
C ALA A 30 -10.67 9.18 -22.43
N PRO A 31 -9.95 9.99 -23.24
CA PRO A 31 -8.50 9.96 -23.25
C PRO A 31 -7.94 10.54 -21.94
N ALA A 32 -6.94 9.88 -21.37
CA ALA A 32 -6.15 10.38 -20.25
C ALA A 32 -4.75 10.73 -20.75
N HIS A 33 -4.36 11.99 -20.60
CA HIS A 33 -3.07 12.51 -21.05
C HIS A 33 -2.06 12.53 -19.91
N TYR A 34 -0.86 12.02 -20.18
CA TYR A 34 0.24 11.95 -19.24
C TYR A 34 1.46 12.64 -19.82
N TYR A 35 1.96 13.62 -19.08
CA TYR A 35 3.26 14.22 -19.35
C TYR A 35 4.32 13.44 -18.59
N VAL A 36 5.28 12.88 -19.33
CA VAL A 36 6.42 12.17 -18.75
C VAL A 36 7.71 12.86 -19.18
N SER A 37 8.59 13.11 -18.22
CA SER A 37 9.89 13.72 -18.50
C SER A 37 10.79 12.80 -19.33
N ALA A 38 10.62 11.48 -19.21
CA ALA A 38 11.32 10.48 -20.00
C ALA A 38 10.47 9.21 -20.19
N LEU A 39 10.69 8.51 -21.31
CA LEU A 39 10.01 7.24 -21.60
C LEU A 39 10.79 6.06 -20.99
N ASN A 40 10.81 5.99 -19.65
CA ASN A 40 11.46 4.90 -18.91
C ASN A 40 10.53 4.36 -17.81
N ALA A 41 10.85 3.18 -17.28
CA ALA A 41 10.01 2.51 -16.28
C ALA A 41 9.80 3.32 -15.00
N ALA A 42 10.80 4.10 -14.58
CA ALA A 42 10.71 4.91 -13.36
C ALA A 42 9.69 6.06 -13.52
N GLU A 43 9.71 6.75 -14.66
CA GLU A 43 8.77 7.85 -14.94
C GLU A 43 7.35 7.34 -15.20
N LEU A 44 7.22 6.28 -16.01
CA LEU A 44 5.91 5.66 -16.28
C LEU A 44 5.27 5.08 -15.01
N GLY A 45 6.10 4.56 -14.10
CA GLY A 45 5.67 3.99 -12.82
C GLY A 45 5.05 4.99 -11.84
N LYS A 46 5.26 6.30 -12.01
CA LYS A 46 4.74 7.32 -11.08
C LYS A 46 3.23 7.44 -11.14
N TYR A 47 2.66 7.55 -12.35
CA TYR A 47 1.23 7.84 -12.53
C TYR A 47 0.58 6.94 -13.58
N LEU A 48 1.22 6.75 -14.73
CA LEU A 48 0.62 6.02 -15.85
C LEU A 48 0.39 4.54 -15.54
N LEU A 49 1.44 3.81 -15.13
CA LEU A 49 1.31 2.36 -14.87
C LEU A 49 0.31 2.07 -13.73
N PRO A 50 0.32 2.80 -12.60
CA PRO A 50 -0.72 2.66 -11.57
C PRO A 50 -2.15 2.82 -12.11
N ASP A 51 -2.38 3.78 -13.00
CA ASP A 51 -3.72 4.01 -13.55
C ASP A 51 -4.15 2.94 -14.55
N ILE A 52 -3.21 2.43 -15.36
CA ILE A 52 -3.47 1.29 -16.24
C ILE A 52 -3.85 0.07 -15.39
N VAL A 53 -3.10 -0.22 -14.33
CA VAL A 53 -3.42 -1.30 -13.38
C VAL A 53 -4.80 -1.08 -12.77
N ALA A 54 -5.13 0.16 -12.38
CA ALA A 54 -6.43 0.48 -11.82
C ALA A 54 -7.60 0.33 -12.82
N ALA A 55 -7.35 0.53 -14.12
CA ALA A 55 -8.32 0.32 -15.18
C ALA A 55 -8.51 -1.16 -15.53
N CYS A 56 -7.45 -1.96 -15.44
CA CYS A 56 -7.43 -3.40 -15.72
C CYS A 56 -7.93 -4.25 -14.54
N ARG A 57 -9.13 -3.95 -14.04
CA ARG A 57 -9.77 -4.73 -12.96
C ARG A 57 -9.86 -6.21 -13.35
N ASP A 58 -9.68 -7.08 -12.37
CA ASP A 58 -9.76 -8.55 -12.44
C ASP A 58 -8.59 -9.25 -13.15
N VAL A 59 -7.73 -8.51 -13.85
CA VAL A 59 -6.56 -9.06 -14.56
C VAL A 59 -5.23 -8.49 -14.08
N GLU A 60 -5.20 -7.73 -12.99
CA GLU A 60 -4.01 -7.02 -12.51
C GLU A 60 -2.85 -7.98 -12.21
N ILE A 61 -3.15 -9.13 -11.59
CA ILE A 61 -2.14 -10.15 -11.28
C ILE A 61 -1.55 -10.73 -12.56
N SER A 62 -2.41 -11.03 -13.55
CA SER A 62 -1.95 -11.53 -14.85
C SER A 62 -1.10 -10.49 -15.59
N LEU A 63 -1.44 -9.21 -15.44
CA LEU A 63 -0.67 -8.11 -16.01
C LEU A 63 0.75 -8.08 -15.43
N GLY A 64 0.90 -8.12 -14.10
CA GLY A 64 2.21 -8.19 -13.46
C GLY A 64 2.99 -9.47 -13.83
N ALA A 65 2.29 -10.61 -13.86
CA ALA A 65 2.92 -11.91 -14.14
C ALA A 65 3.50 -11.96 -15.57
N ARG A 66 2.76 -11.43 -16.55
CA ARG A 66 3.16 -11.45 -17.97
C ARG A 66 4.05 -10.28 -18.37
N LEU A 67 3.92 -9.12 -17.72
CA LEU A 67 4.63 -7.90 -18.07
C LEU A 67 5.41 -7.38 -16.85
N PRO A 68 6.73 -7.63 -16.78
CA PRO A 68 7.54 -7.29 -15.61
C PRO A 68 7.46 -5.83 -15.18
N ILE A 69 7.27 -4.90 -16.12
CA ILE A 69 7.15 -3.46 -15.86
C ILE A 69 5.96 -3.09 -14.95
N PHE A 70 4.92 -3.94 -14.89
CA PHE A 70 3.74 -3.69 -14.06
C PHE A 70 3.85 -4.29 -12.65
N ARG A 71 4.84 -5.15 -12.38
CA ARG A 71 4.96 -5.85 -11.09
C ARG A 71 4.98 -4.91 -9.88
N PRO A 72 5.77 -3.81 -9.88
CA PRO A 72 5.78 -2.88 -8.76
C PRO A 72 4.42 -2.21 -8.55
N SER A 73 3.76 -1.77 -9.63
CA SER A 73 2.46 -1.10 -9.56
C SER A 73 1.33 -2.04 -9.12
N VAL A 74 1.35 -3.30 -9.59
CA VAL A 74 0.39 -4.33 -9.19
C VAL A 74 0.59 -4.71 -7.71
N ALA A 75 1.83 -4.91 -7.27
CA ALA A 75 2.15 -5.20 -5.88
C ALA A 75 1.74 -4.05 -4.96
N ALA A 76 2.01 -2.80 -5.35
CA ALA A 76 1.58 -1.62 -4.62
C ALA A 76 0.05 -1.55 -4.49
N LYS A 77 -0.70 -1.77 -5.58
CA LYS A 77 -2.17 -1.81 -5.54
C LYS A 77 -2.69 -2.90 -4.60
N ILE A 78 -2.20 -4.14 -4.74
CA ILE A 78 -2.59 -5.27 -3.87
C ILE A 78 -2.34 -4.94 -2.39
N THR A 79 -1.21 -4.29 -2.10
CA THR A 79 -0.83 -3.89 -0.75
C THR A 79 -1.77 -2.82 -0.19
N VAL A 80 -2.06 -1.78 -0.97
CA VAL A 80 -3.00 -0.72 -0.58
C VAL A 80 -4.42 -1.28 -0.38
N ASP A 81 -4.88 -2.13 -1.30
CA ASP A 81 -6.20 -2.78 -1.21
C ASP A 81 -6.29 -3.63 0.08
N CYS A 82 -5.23 -4.37 0.42
CA CYS A 82 -5.16 -5.12 1.68
C CYS A 82 -5.23 -4.21 2.90
N ALA A 83 -4.40 -3.16 2.94
CA ALA A 83 -4.33 -2.24 4.07
C ALA A 83 -5.68 -1.53 4.31
N LEU A 84 -6.37 -1.13 3.23
CA LEU A 84 -7.70 -0.52 3.31
C LEU A 84 -8.77 -1.53 3.75
N ASN A 85 -8.72 -2.77 3.27
CA ASN A 85 -9.69 -3.79 3.68
C ASN A 85 -9.50 -4.21 5.14
N SER A 86 -8.26 -4.33 5.63
CA SER A 86 -7.98 -4.57 7.05
C SER A 86 -8.51 -3.44 7.93
N LEU A 87 -8.40 -2.18 7.47
CA LEU A 87 -8.96 -1.03 8.18
C LEU A 87 -10.50 -1.07 8.22
N LYS A 88 -11.16 -1.46 7.11
CA LYS A 88 -12.63 -1.61 7.10
C LYS A 88 -13.11 -2.66 8.07
N VAL A 89 -12.43 -3.81 8.13
CA VAL A 89 -12.76 -4.90 9.07
C VAL A 89 -12.59 -4.41 10.51
N ALA A 90 -11.43 -3.85 10.85
CA ALA A 90 -11.17 -3.33 12.19
C ALA A 90 -12.14 -2.18 12.58
N GLY A 91 -12.46 -1.30 11.64
CA GLY A 91 -13.40 -0.20 11.85
C GLY A 91 -14.84 -0.67 12.04
N ALA A 92 -15.28 -1.71 11.34
CA ALA A 92 -16.60 -2.29 11.51
C ALA A 92 -16.77 -2.91 12.91
N SER A 93 -15.75 -3.60 13.42
CA SER A 93 -15.78 -4.22 14.74
C SER A 93 -15.73 -3.19 15.87
N ALA A 94 -15.01 -2.08 15.70
CA ALA A 94 -15.00 -0.97 16.66
C ALA A 94 -16.40 -0.34 16.89
N LEU A 95 -17.33 -0.45 15.93
CA LEU A 95 -18.72 0.00 16.09
C LEU A 95 -19.56 -0.98 16.94
N VAL A 96 -19.18 -2.26 16.97
CA VAL A 96 -19.89 -3.32 17.71
C VAL A 96 -19.53 -3.30 19.20
N ASP A 97 -18.31 -2.90 19.54
CA ASP A 97 -17.79 -2.85 20.92
C ASP A 97 -18.43 -1.76 21.82
N HIS A 98 -19.32 -0.91 21.29
CA HIS A 98 -20.04 0.11 22.06
C HIS A 98 -21.28 -0.41 22.83
N VAL A 99 -21.57 -1.72 22.82
CA VAL A 99 -22.60 -2.33 23.68
C VAL A 99 -21.96 -2.88 24.97
N PRO A 100 -22.14 -2.23 26.15
CA PRO A 100 -21.32 -2.45 27.34
C PRO A 100 -21.38 -3.86 27.93
N VAL A 101 -22.46 -4.60 27.69
CA VAL A 101 -22.67 -5.96 28.22
C VAL A 101 -22.05 -7.05 27.33
N LEU A 102 -21.86 -6.77 26.03
CA LEU A 102 -21.33 -7.74 25.07
C LEU A 102 -19.79 -7.66 24.92
N GLY A 103 -19.17 -6.51 25.19
CA GLY A 103 -17.73 -6.28 24.98
C GLY A 103 -16.78 -7.08 25.88
N LEU A 104 -17.20 -7.56 27.05
CA LEU A 104 -16.33 -8.31 27.97
C LEU A 104 -16.22 -9.82 27.66
N VAL A 105 -17.27 -10.41 27.08
CA VAL A 105 -17.30 -11.85 26.72
C VAL A 105 -17.05 -12.05 25.23
N LEU A 106 -17.47 -11.10 24.39
CA LEU A 106 -17.21 -11.14 22.95
C LEU A 106 -15.98 -10.34 22.52
N GLY A 107 -15.44 -9.40 23.31
CA GLY A 107 -14.26 -8.61 22.89
C GLY A 107 -13.02 -9.47 22.61
N SER A 108 -12.84 -10.58 23.33
CA SER A 108 -11.76 -11.54 23.09
C SER A 108 -12.04 -12.52 21.94
N ILE A 109 -13.30 -12.77 21.61
CA ILE A 109 -13.74 -13.65 20.50
C ILE A 109 -13.86 -12.87 19.18
N ALA A 110 -14.35 -11.63 19.24
CA ALA A 110 -14.39 -10.65 18.15
C ALA A 110 -12.96 -10.20 17.79
N SER A 111 -12.08 -9.95 18.77
CA SER A 111 -10.66 -9.68 18.48
C SER A 111 -9.97 -10.88 17.82
N ALA A 112 -10.36 -12.11 18.16
CA ALA A 112 -9.83 -13.30 17.50
C ALA A 112 -10.33 -13.42 16.06
N GLY A 113 -11.62 -13.16 15.80
CA GLY A 113 -12.21 -13.14 14.46
C GLY A 113 -11.57 -12.09 13.55
N ASP A 114 -11.41 -10.85 14.04
CA ASP A 114 -10.73 -9.77 13.33
C ASP A 114 -9.28 -10.13 13.04
N THR A 115 -8.58 -10.69 14.03
CA THR A 115 -7.19 -11.12 13.86
C THR A 115 -7.08 -12.21 12.79
N ILE A 116 -8.00 -13.17 12.75
CA ILE A 116 -8.02 -14.23 11.73
C ILE A 116 -8.30 -13.64 10.34
N VAL A 117 -9.30 -12.76 10.22
CA VAL A 117 -9.68 -12.13 8.94
C VAL A 117 -8.55 -11.24 8.42
N ILE A 118 -7.99 -10.37 9.26
CA ILE A 118 -6.89 -9.48 8.90
C ILE A 118 -5.65 -10.28 8.53
N THR A 119 -5.36 -11.36 9.27
CA THR A 119 -4.25 -12.27 8.94
C THR A 119 -4.49 -12.95 7.59
N GLY A 120 -5.71 -13.42 7.33
CA GLY A 120 -6.12 -13.98 6.04
C GLY A 120 -5.94 -12.99 4.89
N LEU A 121 -6.29 -11.71 5.09
CA LEU A 121 -6.07 -10.64 4.12
C LEU A 121 -4.57 -10.44 3.83
N GLN A 122 -3.72 -10.39 4.86
CA GLN A 122 -2.27 -10.24 4.70
C GLN A 122 -1.63 -11.45 4.02
N VAL A 123 -2.04 -12.67 4.37
CA VAL A 123 -1.63 -13.92 3.71
C VAL A 123 -2.01 -13.87 2.22
N ASN A 124 -3.26 -13.53 1.92
CA ASN A 124 -3.74 -13.41 0.54
C ASN A 124 -2.97 -12.34 -0.25
N MET A 125 -2.70 -11.19 0.37
CA MET A 125 -1.89 -10.11 -0.20
C MET A 125 -0.51 -10.63 -0.63
N LEU A 126 0.21 -11.34 0.25
CA LEU A 126 1.53 -11.88 -0.05
C LEU A 126 1.50 -12.93 -1.18
N LEU A 127 0.50 -13.82 -1.17
CA LEU A 127 0.32 -14.82 -2.24
C LEU A 127 0.05 -14.17 -3.60
N ARG A 128 -0.78 -13.11 -3.63
CA ARG A 128 -1.09 -12.36 -4.85
C ARG A 128 0.10 -11.55 -5.36
N ILE A 129 0.91 -10.99 -4.46
CA ILE A 129 2.19 -10.37 -4.83
C ILE A 129 3.08 -11.43 -5.47
N ALA A 130 3.28 -12.59 -4.83
CA ALA A 130 4.07 -13.69 -5.41
C ALA A 130 3.58 -14.08 -6.81
N ALA A 131 2.26 -14.22 -7.00
CA ALA A 131 1.65 -14.49 -8.29
C ALA A 131 1.92 -13.40 -9.33
N ALA A 132 1.85 -12.12 -8.95
CA ALA A 132 2.19 -11.00 -9.84
C ALA A 132 3.67 -11.03 -10.25
N TYR A 133 4.56 -11.58 -9.42
CA TYR A 133 5.96 -11.81 -9.77
C TYR A 133 6.20 -13.12 -10.55
N GLY A 134 5.14 -13.82 -10.97
CA GLY A 134 5.23 -15.08 -11.72
C GLY A 134 5.65 -16.27 -10.86
N LYS A 135 5.58 -16.16 -9.53
CA LYS A 135 5.80 -17.27 -8.60
C LYS A 135 4.50 -18.03 -8.37
N LYS A 136 4.60 -19.28 -7.93
CA LYS A 136 3.43 -20.07 -7.50
C LYS A 136 2.83 -19.46 -6.23
N ALA A 137 1.52 -19.26 -6.20
CA ALA A 137 0.81 -18.74 -5.03
C ALA A 137 0.61 -19.84 -3.98
N GLU A 138 1.65 -20.11 -3.19
CA GLU A 138 1.66 -21.18 -2.18
C GLU A 138 2.24 -20.70 -0.85
N PHE A 139 1.82 -21.32 0.26
CA PHE A 139 2.28 -20.96 1.61
C PHE A 139 3.81 -21.03 1.78
N ALA A 140 4.50 -21.87 1.03
CA ALA A 140 5.96 -21.92 1.02
C ALA A 140 6.57 -20.54 0.68
N ARG A 141 5.92 -19.73 -0.17
CA ARG A 141 6.38 -18.37 -0.50
C ARG A 141 6.19 -17.39 0.64
N ILE A 142 5.18 -17.58 1.48
CA ILE A 142 5.03 -16.78 2.69
C ILE A 142 6.17 -17.08 3.66
N ALA A 143 6.57 -18.35 3.78
CA ALA A 143 7.70 -18.74 4.60
C ALA A 143 9.02 -18.11 4.13
N GLU A 144 9.21 -17.95 2.81
CA GLU A 144 10.37 -17.22 2.25
C GLU A 144 10.38 -15.74 2.64
N LEU A 145 9.19 -15.14 2.80
CA LEU A 145 9.03 -13.74 3.19
C LEU A 145 9.11 -13.51 4.70
N LEU A 146 8.85 -14.53 5.53
CA LEU A 146 8.92 -14.41 6.99
C LEU A 146 10.28 -13.84 7.47
N PRO A 147 11.45 -14.32 6.98
CA PRO A 147 12.74 -13.73 7.32
C PRO A 147 12.98 -12.33 6.73
N VAL A 148 12.25 -11.94 5.68
CA VAL A 148 12.34 -10.60 5.07
C VAL A 148 11.58 -9.61 5.95
N ILE A 149 10.37 -9.98 6.35
CA ILE A 149 9.47 -9.18 7.18
C ILE A 149 9.97 -9.13 8.63
N GLY A 150 10.41 -10.27 9.19
CA GLY A 150 10.84 -10.39 10.58
C GLY A 150 12.34 -10.19 10.81
N GLY A 151 13.19 -10.50 9.83
CA GLY A 151 14.65 -10.53 9.99
C GLY A 151 15.40 -9.29 9.51
N GLY A 152 14.76 -8.39 8.75
CA GLY A 152 15.40 -7.16 8.26
C GLY A 152 15.45 -6.06 9.32
N TYR A 153 14.29 -5.61 9.82
CA TYR A 153 14.20 -4.49 10.79
C TYR A 153 13.98 -4.96 12.25
N GLY A 154 13.45 -6.18 12.43
CA GLY A 154 13.09 -6.74 13.73
C GLY A 154 11.75 -6.21 14.26
N TRP A 155 10.89 -7.12 14.71
CA TRP A 155 9.57 -6.77 15.27
C TRP A 155 9.66 -5.80 16.46
N ARG A 156 10.76 -5.87 17.22
CA ARG A 156 11.03 -4.96 18.35
C ARG A 156 11.30 -3.53 17.91
N ALA A 157 11.98 -3.32 16.77
CA ALA A 157 12.24 -1.97 16.27
C ALA A 157 10.96 -1.34 15.72
N LEU A 158 10.17 -2.09 14.94
CA LEU A 158 8.83 -1.64 14.52
C LEU A 158 7.94 -1.32 15.71
N ALA A 159 7.91 -2.21 16.73
CA ALA A 159 7.11 -2.00 17.91
C ALA A 159 7.55 -0.78 18.72
N ARG A 160 8.86 -0.51 18.81
CA ARG A 160 9.40 0.68 19.50
C ARG A 160 9.08 1.98 18.75
N GLU A 161 9.16 1.93 17.43
CA GLU A 161 8.82 3.08 16.58
C GLU A 161 7.31 3.34 16.63
N ALA A 162 6.49 2.31 16.53
CA ALA A 162 5.05 2.38 16.76
C ALA A 162 4.73 2.89 18.17
N SER A 163 5.35 2.34 19.21
CA SER A 163 5.06 2.69 20.60
C SER A 163 5.47 4.10 20.96
N GLY A 164 6.45 4.70 20.28
CA GLY A 164 6.75 6.12 20.39
C GLY A 164 5.58 7.03 19.99
N PHE A 165 4.67 6.55 19.12
CA PHE A 165 3.51 7.31 18.66
C PHE A 165 2.22 6.97 19.42
N ILE A 166 2.12 5.77 20.01
CA ILE A 166 0.91 5.27 20.70
C ILE A 166 0.44 6.12 21.91
N PRO A 167 1.30 6.64 22.82
CA PRO A 167 0.82 7.25 24.07
C PRO A 167 0.00 8.54 23.86
N PHE A 168 0.08 9.15 22.67
CA PHE A 168 -0.72 10.34 22.31
C PHE A 168 -1.61 10.11 21.08
N ALA A 169 -1.71 8.88 20.57
CA ALA A 169 -2.44 8.56 19.34
C ALA A 169 -3.89 8.15 19.60
N GLY A 170 -4.83 8.97 19.12
CA GLY A 170 -6.24 8.57 19.00
C GLY A 170 -6.45 7.39 18.02
N PRO A 171 -7.64 6.77 18.00
CA PRO A 171 -7.94 5.59 17.16
C PRO A 171 -7.57 5.76 15.68
N VAL A 172 -7.78 6.96 15.13
CA VAL A 172 -7.43 7.31 13.74
C VAL A 172 -5.93 7.21 13.47
N ILE A 173 -5.10 7.69 14.40
CA ILE A 173 -3.64 7.63 14.26
C ILE A 173 -3.16 6.17 14.36
N LYS A 174 -3.73 5.37 15.28
CA LYS A 174 -3.43 3.93 15.38
C LYS A 174 -3.80 3.18 14.10
N ALA A 175 -4.95 3.47 13.51
CA ALA A 175 -5.36 2.95 12.21
C ALA A 175 -4.36 3.33 11.10
N GLY A 176 -3.88 4.58 11.09
CA GLY A 176 -2.85 5.04 10.17
C GLY A 176 -1.52 4.30 10.32
N ILE A 177 -1.10 4.01 11.56
CA ILE A 177 0.11 3.23 11.85
C ILE A 177 -0.04 1.78 11.35
N ALA A 178 -1.18 1.14 11.59
CA ALA A 178 -1.45 -0.22 11.11
C ALA A 178 -1.48 -0.29 9.56
N TYR A 179 -2.07 0.73 8.92
CA TYR A 179 -2.04 0.90 7.47
C TYR A 179 -0.60 1.01 6.95
N ALA A 180 0.22 1.87 7.57
CA ALA A 180 1.64 2.04 7.23
C ALA A 180 2.44 0.73 7.36
N GLY A 181 2.22 -0.03 8.44
CA GLY A 181 2.87 -1.34 8.63
C GLY A 181 2.56 -2.32 7.50
N THR A 182 1.31 -2.36 7.03
CA THR A 182 0.90 -3.20 5.90
C THR A 182 1.59 -2.77 4.60
N LEU A 183 1.72 -1.45 4.36
CA LEU A 183 2.45 -0.92 3.20
C LEU A 183 3.91 -1.38 3.17
N VAL A 184 4.59 -1.29 4.32
CA VAL A 184 5.99 -1.70 4.45
C VAL A 184 6.15 -3.19 4.18
N ILE A 185 5.25 -4.03 4.71
CA ILE A 185 5.28 -5.47 4.46
C ILE A 185 5.15 -5.78 2.96
N GLY A 186 4.18 -5.17 2.29
CA GLY A 186 3.98 -5.38 0.85
C GLY A 186 5.16 -4.89 0.01
N GLN A 187 5.72 -3.73 0.35
CA GLN A 187 6.91 -3.20 -0.32
C GLN A 187 8.15 -4.07 -0.09
N ALA A 188 8.35 -4.59 1.12
CA ALA A 188 9.44 -5.51 1.42
C ALA A 188 9.32 -6.82 0.63
N ALA A 189 8.10 -7.35 0.50
CA ALA A 189 7.83 -8.52 -0.33
C ALA A 189 8.10 -8.25 -1.82
N SER A 190 7.62 -7.11 -2.33
CA SER A 190 7.87 -6.64 -3.70
C SER A 190 9.37 -6.57 -3.99
N PHE A 191 10.14 -5.91 -3.10
CA PHE A 191 11.59 -5.76 -3.22
C PHE A 191 12.32 -7.11 -3.21
N TYR A 192 11.90 -8.03 -2.35
CA TYR A 192 12.48 -9.37 -2.29
C TYR A 192 12.27 -10.14 -3.60
N TYR A 193 11.08 -10.08 -4.19
CA TYR A 193 10.83 -10.75 -5.46
C TYR A 193 11.49 -10.06 -6.67
N GLU A 194 11.75 -8.75 -6.60
CA GLU A 194 12.48 -8.02 -7.64
C GLU A 194 13.98 -8.31 -7.63
N THR A 195 14.57 -8.29 -6.43
CA THR A 195 16.04 -8.26 -6.29
C THR A 195 16.62 -9.58 -5.82
N GLY A 196 15.80 -10.49 -5.30
CA GLY A 196 16.23 -11.68 -4.56
C GLY A 196 16.83 -11.37 -3.19
N ASN A 197 16.96 -10.10 -2.83
CA ASN A 197 17.62 -9.64 -1.61
C ASN A 197 16.62 -9.17 -0.56
N LYS A 198 17.01 -9.24 0.71
CA LYS A 198 16.26 -8.61 1.80
C LYS A 198 16.45 -7.11 1.73
N MET A 199 15.40 -6.36 2.04
CA MET A 199 15.50 -4.92 2.17
C MET A 199 16.38 -4.57 3.38
N ALA A 200 17.30 -3.63 3.22
CA ALA A 200 18.17 -3.17 4.29
C ALA A 200 17.32 -2.62 5.47
N PRO A 201 17.69 -2.90 6.74
CA PRO A 201 16.96 -2.44 7.91
C PRO A 201 16.68 -0.93 7.88
N GLU A 202 17.67 -0.13 7.51
CA GLU A 202 17.60 1.33 7.49
C GLU A 202 16.54 1.80 6.50
N LYS A 203 16.44 1.12 5.34
CA LYS A 203 15.45 1.40 4.30
C LYS A 203 14.05 1.00 4.75
N VAL A 204 13.89 -0.12 5.45
CA VAL A 204 12.60 -0.53 6.03
C VAL A 204 12.11 0.51 7.03
N GLY A 205 12.98 0.98 7.93
CA GLY A 205 12.64 2.02 8.90
C GLY A 205 12.30 3.36 8.25
N ALA A 206 13.05 3.77 7.23
CA ALA A 206 12.77 4.98 6.47
C ALA A 206 11.39 4.92 5.79
N LEU A 207 11.09 3.80 5.11
CA LEU A 207 9.78 3.58 4.48
C LEU A 207 8.65 3.56 5.51
N TYR A 208 8.88 2.97 6.68
CA TYR A 208 7.90 2.95 7.76
C TYR A 208 7.60 4.36 8.28
N ARG A 209 8.61 5.17 8.59
CA ARG A 209 8.42 6.57 9.00
C ARG A 209 7.68 7.38 7.97
N GLU A 210 8.10 7.27 6.70
CA GLU A 210 7.46 7.97 5.59
C GLU A 210 5.99 7.55 5.44
N ALA A 211 5.69 6.26 5.57
CA ALA A 211 4.32 5.75 5.52
C ALA A 211 3.48 6.22 6.72
N VAL A 212 4.05 6.23 7.93
CA VAL A 212 3.40 6.73 9.15
C VAL A 212 3.13 8.22 9.05
N ASP A 213 4.09 9.02 8.58
CA ASP A 213 3.95 10.47 8.47
C ASP A 213 2.92 10.85 7.40
N ARG A 214 2.89 10.16 6.26
CA ARG A 214 1.78 10.27 5.30
C ARG A 214 0.43 9.94 5.93
N ALA A 215 0.35 8.83 6.68
CA ALA A 215 -0.89 8.42 7.33
C ALA A 215 -1.36 9.45 8.37
N LYS A 216 -0.43 10.05 9.14
CA LYS A 216 -0.72 11.15 10.05
C LYS A 216 -1.25 12.37 9.31
N ASN A 217 -0.62 12.79 8.22
CA ASN A 217 -1.06 13.96 7.46
C ASN A 217 -2.49 13.77 6.93
N VAL A 218 -2.78 12.60 6.35
CA VAL A 218 -4.13 12.25 5.89
C VAL A 218 -5.12 12.23 7.06
N ALA A 219 -4.74 11.68 8.20
CA ALA A 219 -5.58 11.66 9.41
C ALA A 219 -5.87 13.08 9.92
N THR A 220 -4.87 13.94 10.00
CA THR A 220 -5.00 15.34 10.42
C THR A 220 -5.92 16.11 9.46
N GLU A 221 -5.71 15.99 8.15
CA GLU A 221 -6.60 16.59 7.15
C GLU A 221 -8.05 16.12 7.29
N PHE A 222 -8.25 14.82 7.54
CA PHE A 222 -9.58 14.26 7.73
C PHE A 222 -10.26 14.82 8.99
N ILE A 223 -9.53 14.91 10.11
CA ILE A 223 -10.02 15.51 11.36
C ILE A 223 -10.35 17.00 11.14
N GLU A 224 -9.48 17.74 10.45
CA GLU A 224 -9.73 19.15 10.14
C GLU A 224 -10.96 19.35 9.26
N ARG A 225 -11.17 18.49 8.25
CA ARG A 225 -12.37 18.53 7.40
C ARG A 225 -13.64 18.25 8.21
N LEU A 226 -13.60 17.31 9.14
CA LEU A 226 -14.72 17.07 10.06
C LEU A 226 -14.97 18.26 10.98
N ARG A 227 -13.91 18.91 11.48
CA ARG A 227 -14.03 20.10 12.33
C ARG A 227 -14.53 21.35 11.59
N LYS A 228 -14.17 21.50 10.30
CA LYS A 228 -14.59 22.60 9.42
C LYS A 228 -15.98 22.42 8.82
N LYS A 229 -16.69 21.34 9.16
CA LYS A 229 -18.09 21.14 8.80
C LYS A 229 -19.00 21.41 10.02
N PRO A 230 -19.14 22.66 10.50
CA PRO A 230 -20.38 23.04 11.18
C PRO A 230 -21.50 23.10 10.12
N GLU A 231 -22.72 22.81 10.57
CA GLU A 231 -23.95 22.65 9.77
C GLU A 231 -24.14 23.64 8.60
#